data_AF-A0A9P6WR44-F1
#
_entry.id   AF-A0A9P6WR44-F1
#
_cell.length_a   1.000
_cell.length_b   1.000
_cell.length_c   1.000
_cell.angle_alpha   90.00
_cell.angle_beta   90.00
_cell.angle_gamma   90.00
#
_symmetry.space_group_name_H-M   'P 1'
#
loop_
_entity.id
_entity.type
_entity.pdbx_description
1 polymer ?
#
loop_
_entity_poly.entity_id
_entity_poly.type
_entity_poly.pdbx_seq_one_letter_code
_entity_poly.pdbx_strand_id
1 'polypeptide(L)' 'MIEHVFESFATSARITLHVDCIRGRNDHHRSESAFKAFAVALKEALTQTGSHDVPSTKGVLIYKVVFK' A
#
# COMPACT_ATOMS: atom_id res chain seq x y z
N MET A 1 5.14 -16.38 5.51
CA MET A 1 4.00 -15.62 6.08
C MET A 1 4.03 -14.14 5.76
N ILE A 2 5.18 -13.45 5.80
CA ILE A 2 5.24 -12.00 5.57
C ILE A 2 4.60 -11.58 4.23
N GLU A 3 4.97 -12.23 3.13
CA GLU A 3 4.38 -11.93 1.80
C GLU A 3 2.86 -12.18 1.77
N HIS A 4 2.40 -13.31 2.30
CA HIS A 4 0.97 -13.63 2.37
C HIS A 4 0.15 -12.62 3.20
N VAL A 5 0.74 -11.97 4.21
CA VAL A 5 0.07 -10.89 4.94
C VAL A 5 -0.23 -9.72 4.00
N PHE A 6 0.74 -9.29 3.20
CA PHE A 6 0.55 -8.20 2.23
C PHE A 6 -0.42 -8.59 1.12
N GLU A 7 -0.33 -9.81 0.60
CA GLU A 7 -1.25 -10.34 -0.41
C GLU A 7 -2.70 -10.37 0.10
N SER A 8 -2.91 -10.95 1.28
CA SER A 8 -4.24 -11.06 1.90
C SER A 8 -4.81 -9.69 2.24
N PHE A 9 -3.97 -8.79 2.75
CA PHE A 9 -4.35 -7.41 3.04
C PHE A 9 -4.78 -6.67 1.77
N ALA A 10 -3.94 -6.70 0.72
CA ALA A 10 -4.21 -6.01 -0.53
C ALA A 10 -5.52 -6.48 -1.18
N THR A 11 -5.75 -7.79 -1.17
CA THR A 11 -6.97 -8.41 -1.71
C THR A 11 -8.20 -8.02 -0.90
N SER A 12 -8.13 -8.09 0.44
CA SER A 12 -9.26 -7.78 1.32
C SER A 12 -9.61 -6.30 1.31
N ALA A 13 -8.61 -5.42 1.32
CA ALA A 13 -8.79 -3.97 1.26
C ALA A 13 -9.09 -3.44 -0.15
N ARG A 14 -9.01 -4.29 -1.19
CA ARG A 14 -9.23 -3.94 -2.60
C ARG A 14 -8.32 -2.81 -3.10
N ILE A 15 -7.06 -2.86 -2.70
CA ILE A 15 -6.00 -1.92 -3.09
C ILE A 15 -5.00 -2.61 -4.02
N THR A 16 -4.25 -1.81 -4.78
CA THR A 16 -3.06 -2.29 -5.48
C THR A 16 -1.86 -1.92 -4.61
N LEU A 17 -1.09 -2.92 -4.20
CA LEU A 17 0.03 -2.77 -3.28
C LEU A 17 1.29 -3.36 -3.91
N HIS A 18 2.37 -2.58 -3.95
CA HIS A 18 3.70 -3.04 -4.31
C HIS A 18 4.61 -2.90 -3.10
N VAL A 19 5.35 -3.97 -2.77
CA VAL A 19 6.33 -3.97 -1.67
C VAL A 19 7.58 -4.64 -2.18
N ASP A 20 8.70 -3.93 -2.17
CA ASP A 20 10.01 -4.45 -2.54
C ASP A 20 11.05 -4.09 -1.47
N CYS A 21 11.78 -5.10 -1.01
CA CYS A 21 12.94 -4.93 -0.14
C CYS A 21 14.20 -4.83 -1.00
N ILE A 22 14.51 -3.62 -1.47
CA ILE A 22 15.62 -3.31 -2.41
C ILE A 22 16.95 -3.95 -1.99
N ARG A 23 17.26 -4.00 -0.68
CA ARG A 23 18.47 -4.64 -0.14
C ARG A 23 18.30 -5.02 1.33
N GLY A 24 19.09 -5.97 1.80
CA GLY A 24 19.20 -6.32 3.22
C GLY A 24 19.77 -7.72 3.43
N ARG A 25 20.48 -7.94 4.54
CA ARG A 25 21.06 -9.24 4.91
C ARG A 25 20.40 -9.90 6.13
N ASN A 26 19.63 -9.12 6.89
CA ASN A 26 18.94 -9.58 8.09
C ASN A 26 17.42 -9.56 7.82
N ASP A 27 16.77 -10.70 7.94
CA ASP A 27 15.35 -10.84 7.57
C ASP A 27 14.39 -10.14 8.56
N HIS A 28 14.78 -9.97 9.83
CA HIS A 28 14.04 -9.15 10.77
C HIS A 28 14.01 -7.69 10.31
N HIS A 29 15.17 -7.13 9.96
CA HIS A 29 15.24 -5.75 9.45
C HIS A 29 14.54 -5.60 8.09
N ARG A 30 14.65 -6.58 7.19
CA ARG A 30 13.95 -6.55 5.89
C ARG A 30 12.43 -6.52 6.10
N SER A 31 11.88 -7.45 6.87
CA SER A 31 10.44 -7.49 7.14
C SER A 31 9.96 -6.23 7.85
N GLU A 32 10.67 -5.76 8.88
CA GLU A 32 10.32 -4.51 9.58
C GLU A 32 10.35 -3.30 8.63
N SER A 33 11.35 -3.20 7.75
CA SER A 33 11.43 -2.12 6.77
C SER A 33 10.26 -2.14 5.79
N ALA A 34 9.81 -3.33 5.36
CA ALA A 34 8.64 -3.48 4.50
C ALA A 34 7.37 -2.98 5.17
N PHE A 35 7.13 -3.35 6.44
CA PHE A 35 5.96 -2.87 7.18
C PHE A 35 6.00 -1.36 7.45
N LYS A 36 7.18 -0.81 7.76
CA LYS A 36 7.34 0.65 7.96
C LYS A 36 7.09 1.42 6.67
N ALA A 37 7.65 0.98 5.54
CA ALA A 37 7.41 1.59 4.24
C ALA A 37 5.93 1.53 3.84
N PHE A 38 5.30 0.36 4.05
CA PHE A 38 3.87 0.18 3.84
C PHE A 38 3.03 1.15 4.68
N ALA A 39 3.34 1.34 5.97
CA ALA A 39 2.60 2.26 6.83
C ALA A 39 2.71 3.73 6.36
N VAL A 40 3.88 4.14 5.87
CA VAL A 40 4.09 5.50 5.32
C VAL A 40 3.26 5.69 4.05
N ALA A 41 3.35 4.76 3.09
CA ALA A 41 2.58 4.83 1.83
C ALA A 41 1.07 4.79 2.09
N LEU A 42 0.62 3.95 3.03
CA LEU A 42 -0.79 3.86 3.40
C LEU A 42 -1.31 5.18 3.98
N LYS A 43 -0.55 5.79 4.89
CA LYS A 43 -0.89 7.10 5.47
C LYS A 43 -0.98 8.17 4.39
N GLU A 44 -0.04 8.20 3.46
CA GLU A 44 -0.02 9.18 2.38
C GLU A 44 -1.27 9.07 1.50
N ALA A 45 -1.62 7.88 1.00
CA ALA A 45 -2.78 7.77 0.10
C ALA A 45 -4.14 7.88 0.80
N LEU A 46 -4.20 7.73 2.13
CA LEU A 46 -5.40 8.00 2.92
C LEU A 46 -5.54 9.47 3.32
N THR A 47 -4.53 10.30 3.04
CA THR A 47 -4.57 11.73 3.38
C THR A 47 -5.58 12.46 2.50
N GLN A 48 -6.42 13.29 3.11
CA GLN A 48 -7.41 14.08 2.38
C GLN A 48 -6.70 15.12 1.50
N THR A 49 -7.11 15.18 0.22
CA THR A 49 -6.54 16.10 -0.77
C THR A 49 -7.15 17.52 -0.70
N GLY A 50 -8.14 17.74 0.16
CA GLY A 50 -8.86 19.01 0.28
C GLY A 50 -9.98 19.23 -0.75
N SER A 51 -10.11 18.35 -1.74
CA SER A 51 -11.24 18.29 -2.69
C SER A 51 -12.16 17.11 -2.35
N HIS A 52 -13.46 17.25 -2.57
CA HIS A 52 -14.41 16.14 -2.48
C HIS A 52 -14.51 15.30 -3.78
N ASP A 53 -13.60 15.51 -4.72
CA ASP A 53 -13.58 14.81 -6.00
C ASP A 53 -13.04 13.38 -5.89
N VAL A 54 -13.53 12.51 -6.77
CA VAL A 54 -12.99 11.16 -6.94
C VAL A 54 -11.76 11.23 -7.84
N PRO A 55 -10.55 10.84 -7.38
CA PRO A 55 -9.33 10.91 -8.19
C PRO A 55 -9.26 9.79 -9.25
N SER A 56 -10.18 9.82 -10.21
CA SER A 56 -10.30 8.85 -11.30
C SER A 56 -10.91 9.49 -12.53
N THR A 57 -10.28 9.31 -13.69
CA THR A 57 -10.79 9.79 -14.99
C THR A 57 -12.10 9.11 -15.41
N LYS A 58 -12.42 7.95 -14.80
CA LYS A 58 -13.70 7.27 -14.99
C LYS A 58 -14.81 7.82 -14.09
N GLY A 59 -14.50 8.80 -13.24
CA GLY A 59 -15.44 9.40 -12.28
C GLY A 59 -15.81 8.48 -11.11
N VAL A 60 -15.18 7.31 -11.01
CA VAL A 60 -15.50 6.32 -9.98
C VAL A 60 -14.23 5.58 -9.51
N LEU A 61 -14.16 5.33 -8.21
CA LEU A 61 -13.20 4.44 -7.55
C LEU A 61 -13.99 3.43 -6.73
N ILE A 62 -14.37 2.34 -7.37
CA ILE A 62 -15.03 1.23 -6.68
C ILE A 62 -13.97 0.31 -6.07
N TYR A 63 -12.86 0.10 -6.80
CA TYR A 63 -11.73 -0.77 -6.46
C TYR A 63 -10.43 -0.17 -7.02
N LYS A 64 -9.34 -0.18 -6.26
CA LYS A 64 -7.98 0.35 -6.53
C LYS A 64 -7.70 1.79 -6.08
N VAL A 65 -7.21 1.92 -4.85
CA VAL A 65 -6.13 2.88 -4.54
C VAL A 65 -4.81 2.19 -4.90
N VAL A 66 -3.95 2.84 -5.69
CA VAL A 66 -2.63 2.31 -6.06
C VAL A 66 -1.58 2.94 -5.16
N PHE A 67 -0.93 2.12 -4.34
CA PHE A 67 0.27 2.48 -3.61
C PHE A 67 1.47 2.04 -4.45
N LYS A 68 2.25 3.00 -4.95
CA LYS A 68 3.56 2.72 -5.55
C LYS A 68 4.64 2.76 -4.50
#